data_AF-A0A7K0F9W8-F1
#
_entry.id   AF-A0A7K0F9W8-F1
#
_cell.length_a   1.000
_cell.length_b   1.000
_cell.length_c   1.000
_cell.angle_alpha   90.00
_cell.angle_beta   90.00
_cell.angle_gamma   90.00
#
_symmetry.space_group_name_H-M   'P 1'
#
loop_
_entity.id
_entity.type
_entity.pdbx_description
1 polymer ?
#
loop_
_entity_poly.entity_id
_entity_poly.type
_entity_poly.pdbx_seq_one_letter_code
_entity_poly.pdbx_strand_id
1 'polypeptide(L)' 'MLKKILSLEGAKELTKEEKKVIKGGLACYEDGTCPKGSICEYDSWRCIRP' A
#
# COMPACT_ATOMS: atom_id res chain seq x y z
N MET A 1 14.53 -13.41 3.68
CA MET A 1 14.38 -11.99 3.24
C MET A 1 14.56 -11.92 1.73
N LEU A 2 13.60 -11.30 1.03
CA LEU A 2 13.57 -11.15 -0.44
C LEU A 2 14.66 -10.19 -0.95
N LYS A 3 15.94 -10.49 -0.69
CA LYS A 3 17.09 -9.62 -1.04
C LYS A 3 17.33 -9.47 -2.55
N LYS A 4 16.56 -10.18 -3.39
CA LYS A 4 16.82 -10.34 -4.83
C LYS A 4 15.56 -10.21 -5.69
N ILE A 5 14.50 -9.58 -5.18
CA ILE A 5 13.23 -9.51 -5.92
C ILE A 5 13.38 -8.80 -7.28
N LEU A 6 14.30 -7.83 -7.37
CA LEU A 6 14.60 -7.11 -8.61
C LEU A 6 15.46 -7.89 -9.61
N SER A 7 16.06 -9.01 -9.20
CA SER A 7 16.80 -9.89 -10.12
C SER A 7 15.94 -11.01 -10.71
N LEU A 8 14.63 -11.01 -10.41
CA LEU A 8 13.69 -11.94 -11.01
C LEU A 8 13.34 -11.46 -12.42
N GLU A 9 13.22 -12.40 -13.35
CA GLU A 9 12.79 -12.10 -14.71
C GLU A 9 11.39 -11.46 -14.69
N GLY A 10 11.24 -10.34 -15.41
CA GLY A 10 9.99 -9.56 -15.42
C GLY A 10 9.81 -8.58 -14.26
N ALA A 11 10.72 -8.56 -13.27
CA ALA A 11 10.70 -7.54 -12.22
C ALA A 11 11.20 -6.19 -12.77
N LYS A 12 10.37 -5.16 -12.68
CA LYS A 12 10.73 -3.77 -13.02
C LYS A 12 10.70 -2.92 -11.77
N GLU A 13 11.78 -2.19 -11.49
CA GLU A 13 11.73 -1.12 -10.50
C GLU A 13 10.95 0.07 -11.05
N LEU A 14 9.95 0.52 -10.29
CA LEU A 14 9.15 1.68 -10.65
C LEU A 14 9.91 2.99 -10.44
N THR A 15 9.73 3.94 -11.36
CA THR A 15 10.23 5.31 -11.24
C THR A 15 9.54 6.04 -10.09
N LYS A 16 10.07 7.21 -9.70
CA LYS A 16 9.45 8.04 -8.65
C LYS A 16 8.05 8.49 -9.05
N GLU A 17 7.84 8.76 -10.33
CA GLU A 17 6.58 9.20 -10.92
C GLU A 17 5.57 8.06 -10.95
N GLU A 18 5.99 6.85 -11.35
CA GLU A 18 5.16 5.64 -11.31
C GLU A 18 4.78 5.28 -9.86
N LYS A 19 5.65 5.51 -8.88
CA LYS A 19 5.33 5.29 -7.46
C LYS A 19 4.25 6.26 -6.94
N LYS A 20 4.18 7.50 -7.45
CA LYS A 20 3.18 8.49 -7.00
C LYS A 20 1.75 8.15 -7.43
N VAL A 21 1.59 7.46 -8.57
CA VAL A 21 0.26 7.05 -9.05
C VAL A 21 -0.26 5.79 -8.34
N ILE A 22 0.61 5.06 -7.65
CA ILE A 22 0.18 3.98 -6.75
C ILE A 22 -0.52 4.62 -5.57
N LYS A 23 -1.84 4.74 -5.70
CA LYS A 23 -2.76 4.88 -4.58
C LYS A 23 -2.78 3.52 -3.90
N GLY A 24 -1.74 3.24 -3.12
CA GLY A 24 -1.56 2.10 -2.23
C GLY A 24 -1.89 2.51 -0.80
N GLY A 25 -2.24 1.56 0.06
CA GLY A 25 -2.62 1.83 1.44
C GLY A 25 -2.99 0.52 2.11
N LEU A 26 -2.86 0.45 3.43
CA LEU A 26 -3.33 -0.70 4.17
C LEU A 26 -4.85 -0.78 4.00
N ALA A 27 -5.37 -1.95 3.62
CA ALA A 27 -6.80 -2.19 3.71
C ALA A 27 -7.23 -2.08 5.18
N CYS A 28 -8.48 -1.67 5.41
CA CYS A 28 -9.06 -1.83 6.74
C CYS A 28 -9.16 -3.31 7.08
N TYR A 29 -9.14 -3.62 8.37
CA TYR A 29 -9.49 -4.97 8.84
C TYR A 29 -10.98 -5.24 8.57
N GLU A 30 -11.39 -6.50 8.64
CA GLU A 30 -12.79 -6.91 8.37
C GLU A 30 -13.80 -6.24 9.32
N ASP A 31 -13.36 -5.84 10.52
CA ASP A 31 -14.14 -5.10 11.50
C ASP A 31 -14.18 -3.58 11.25
N GLY A 32 -13.62 -3.11 10.12
CA GLY A 32 -13.56 -1.70 9.75
C GLY A 32 -12.49 -0.90 10.52
N THR A 33 -11.62 -1.56 11.29
CA THR A 33 -10.57 -0.86 12.04
C THR A 33 -9.26 -0.77 11.25
N CYS A 34 -8.35 0.07 11.74
CA CYS A 34 -7.02 0.31 11.18
C CYS A 34 -5.96 0.32 12.28
N PRO A 35 -4.67 0.11 11.95
CA PRO A 35 -3.61 0.28 12.92
C PRO A 35 -3.62 1.67 13.55
N LYS A 36 -3.09 1.74 14.78
CA LYS A 36 -3.07 2.95 15.59
C LYS A 36 -2.54 4.16 14.82
N GLY A 37 -3.28 5.27 14.87
CA GLY A 37 -2.94 6.53 14.20
C GLY A 37 -3.47 6.65 12.77
N SER A 38 -4.29 5.70 12.32
CA SER A 38 -5.02 5.76 11.05
C SER A 38 -6.51 5.51 11.29
N ILE A 39 -7.35 5.98 10.38
CA ILE A 39 -8.80 5.75 10.35
C ILE A 39 -9.18 5.02 9.06
N CYS A 40 -10.24 4.22 9.10
CA CYS A 40 -10.78 3.58 7.90
C CYS A 40 -11.61 4.59 7.10
N GLU A 41 -11.19 4.88 5.87
CA GLU A 41 -11.98 5.59 4.86
C GLU A 41 -12.94 4.59 4.21
N TYR A 42 -14.21 4.62 4.63
CA TYR A 42 -15.20 3.60 4.23
C TYR A 42 -15.56 3.61 2.74
N ASP A 43 -15.37 4.74 2.03
CA ASP A 43 -15.62 4.81 0.59
C ASP A 43 -14.60 3.99 -0.22
N SER A 44 -13.37 3.89 0.27
CA SER A 44 -12.28 3.17 -0.40
C SER A 44 -11.85 1.89 0.33
N TRP A 45 -12.34 1.67 1.56
CA TRP A 45 -11.91 0.61 2.48
C TRP A 45 -10.41 0.64 2.79
N ARG A 46 -9.88 1.86 3.02
CA ARG A 46 -8.45 2.08 3.24
C ARG A 46 -8.16 2.81 4.53
N CYS A 47 -7.08 2.40 5.17
CA CYS A 47 -6.52 3.14 6.28
C CYS A 47 -5.84 4.41 5.77
N ILE A 48 -6.42 5.56 6.13
CA ILE A 48 -5.84 6.88 5.89
C ILE A 48 -5.31 7.45 7.21
N ARG A 49 -4.29 8.30 7.14
CA ARG A 49 -3.92 9.13 8.28
C ARG A 49 -4.66 10.47 8.16
N PRO A 50 -5.39 10.89 9.21
CA PRO A 50 -6.00 12.21 9.24
C PRO A 50 -4.94 13.33 9.27
#